data_AF-A0A7Y5LYV4-F1
#
_entry.id   AF-A0A7Y5LYV4-F1
#
_cell.length_a   1.000
_cell.length_b   1.000
_cell.length_c   1.000
_cell.angle_alpha   90.00
_cell.angle_beta   90.00
_cell.angle_gamma   90.00
#
_symmetry.space_group_name_H-M   'P 1'
#
loop_
_entity.id
_entity.type
_entity.pdbx_description
1 polymer ?
#
loop_
_entity_poly.entity_id
_entity_poly.type
_entity_poly.pdbx_seq_one_letter_code
_entity_poly.pdbx_strand_id
1 'polypeptide(L)'
;MGCLFAGSPTATESMDFEKKWASRFEELSRSEDPAAADAAFETLLLVLSNQFISEANAGLEPTAGLQFLDAAEEWVGKMPDSKRLGIAATFLSSVAQEEPLVTRALALLERLRGSPHPEVKESALLETGRMLLGQGQEEEAMAALRRVVEEFEGTFSAEIASRELRSIGIRPGAEAPDFELADLSGDRVRLSSLRGKAVLLNFWGMG
;
A
#
# COMPACT_ATOMS: atom_id res chain seq x y z
N MET A 1 -21.10 -10.12 33.77
CA MET A 1 -20.48 -9.64 32.52
C MET A 1 -19.24 -10.50 32.28
N GLY A 2 -19.37 -11.56 31.48
CA GLY A 2 -18.26 -12.41 31.09
C GLY A 2 -18.20 -12.41 29.58
N CYS A 3 -17.11 -11.91 29.00
CA CYS A 3 -16.83 -12.04 27.58
C CYS A 3 -16.69 -13.53 27.25
N LEU A 4 -17.61 -14.05 26.46
CA LEU A 4 -17.44 -15.32 25.78
C LEU A 4 -16.44 -15.09 24.65
N PHE A 5 -15.19 -15.47 24.87
CA PHE A 5 -14.30 -15.83 23.77
C PHE A 5 -14.92 -17.07 23.11
N ALA A 6 -15.70 -16.86 22.05
CA ALA A 6 -16.06 -17.94 21.15
C ALA A 6 -14.75 -18.43 20.52
N GLY A 7 -14.48 -19.73 20.67
CA GLY A 7 -13.31 -20.36 20.08
C GLY A 7 -13.27 -20.12 18.58
N SER A 8 -12.05 -20.11 18.02
CA SER A 8 -11.84 -20.01 16.58
C SER A 8 -12.73 -21.03 15.85
N PRO A 9 -13.44 -20.63 14.78
CA PRO A 9 -14.34 -21.53 14.07
C PRO A 9 -13.59 -22.77 13.58
N THR A 10 -14.27 -23.90 13.59
CA THR A 10 -13.74 -25.14 13.01
C THR A 10 -13.58 -24.99 11.49
N ALA A 11 -12.69 -25.76 10.85
CA ALA A 11 -12.48 -25.69 9.41
C ALA A 11 -13.78 -25.87 8.59
N THR A 12 -14.71 -26.68 9.09
CA THR A 12 -16.03 -26.90 8.48
C THR A 12 -16.95 -25.68 8.62
N GLU A 13 -16.94 -25.00 9.76
CA GLU A 13 -17.70 -23.76 9.97
C GLU A 13 -17.15 -22.60 9.13
N SER A 14 -15.84 -22.54 8.91
CA SER A 14 -15.21 -21.60 7.96
C SER A 14 -15.67 -21.86 6.53
N MET A 15 -15.64 -23.13 6.09
CA MET A 15 -16.07 -23.51 4.73
C MET A 15 -17.56 -23.23 4.45
N ASP A 16 -18.45 -23.45 5.43
CA ASP A 16 -19.88 -23.16 5.27
C ASP A 16 -20.16 -21.64 5.30
N PHE A 17 -19.40 -20.89 6.10
CA PHE A 17 -19.42 -19.42 6.09
C PHE A 17 -18.95 -18.88 4.73
N GLU A 18 -17.84 -19.38 4.19
CA GLU A 18 -17.28 -19.02 2.88
C GLU A 18 -18.27 -19.29 1.74
N LYS A 19 -18.89 -20.48 1.69
CA LYS A 19 -19.92 -20.80 0.67
C LYS A 19 -21.12 -19.87 0.73
N LYS A 20 -21.56 -19.54 1.95
CA LYS A 20 -22.70 -18.64 2.17
C LYS A 20 -22.38 -17.22 1.71
N TRP A 21 -21.14 -16.77 1.90
CA TRP A 21 -20.68 -15.47 1.43
C TRP A 21 -20.43 -15.42 -0.07
N ALA A 22 -19.91 -16.48 -0.69
CA ALA A 22 -19.73 -16.55 -2.14
C ALA A 22 -21.05 -16.37 -2.90
N SER A 23 -22.13 -17.02 -2.44
CA SER A 23 -23.47 -16.84 -3.03
C SER A 23 -24.01 -15.42 -2.83
N ARG A 24 -23.77 -14.81 -1.67
CA ARG A 24 -24.17 -13.43 -1.38
C ARG A 24 -23.39 -12.43 -2.23
N PHE A 25 -22.11 -12.71 -2.48
CA PHE A 25 -21.25 -11.89 -3.33
C PHE A 25 -21.72 -11.90 -4.79
N GLU A 26 -22.05 -13.09 -5.33
CA GLU A 26 -22.55 -13.22 -6.70
C GLU A 26 -23.93 -12.57 -6.89
N GLU A 27 -24.76 -12.55 -5.85
CA GLU A 27 -26.02 -11.81 -5.83
C GLU A 27 -25.78 -10.29 -5.88
N LEU A 28 -24.87 -9.80 -5.04
CA LEU A 28 -24.62 -8.37 -4.89
C LEU A 28 -23.80 -7.77 -6.05
N SER A 29 -22.92 -8.54 -6.69
CA SER A 29 -22.16 -8.12 -7.88
C SER A 29 -23.04 -7.96 -9.13
N ARG A 30 -24.30 -8.42 -9.06
CA ARG A 30 -25.34 -8.23 -10.07
C ARG A 30 -26.37 -7.14 -9.68
N SER A 31 -26.19 -6.46 -8.55
CA SER A 31 -27.11 -5.40 -8.13
C SER A 31 -27.03 -4.21 -9.08
N GLU A 32 -28.19 -3.68 -9.51
CA GLU A 32 -28.27 -2.46 -10.32
C GLU A 32 -28.10 -1.19 -9.48
N ASP A 33 -28.14 -1.30 -8.14
CA ASP A 33 -27.89 -0.19 -7.22
C ASP A 33 -26.37 -0.02 -7.00
N PRO A 34 -25.75 1.07 -7.49
CA PRO A 34 -24.32 1.29 -7.37
C PRO A 34 -23.84 1.35 -5.92
N ALA A 35 -24.66 1.87 -4.99
CA ALA A 35 -24.27 1.96 -3.59
C ALA A 35 -24.26 0.59 -2.90
N ALA A 36 -25.20 -0.28 -3.26
CA ALA A 36 -25.25 -1.66 -2.77
C ALA A 36 -24.13 -2.51 -3.36
N ALA A 37 -23.83 -2.33 -4.65
CA ALA A 37 -22.69 -2.94 -5.34
C ALA A 37 -21.36 -2.54 -4.69
N ASP A 38 -21.18 -1.25 -4.40
CA ASP A 38 -20.04 -0.69 -3.66
C ASP A 38 -19.90 -1.29 -2.25
N ALA A 39 -21.01 -1.43 -1.51
CA ALA A 39 -21.06 -2.07 -0.19
C ALA A 39 -20.57 -3.52 -0.22
N ALA A 40 -21.02 -4.25 -1.22
CA ALA A 40 -20.66 -5.64 -1.41
C ALA A 40 -19.18 -5.82 -1.75
N PHE A 41 -18.64 -4.93 -2.58
CA PHE A 41 -17.23 -4.94 -2.95
C PHE A 41 -16.32 -4.80 -1.73
N GLU A 42 -16.53 -3.77 -0.91
CA GLU A 42 -15.73 -3.56 0.32
C GLU A 42 -15.79 -4.80 1.24
N THR A 43 -16.99 -5.36 1.40
CA THR A 43 -17.18 -6.54 2.24
C THR A 43 -16.42 -7.75 1.69
N LEU A 44 -16.46 -7.98 0.37
CA LEU A 44 -15.71 -9.06 -0.24
C LEU A 44 -14.20 -8.88 -0.02
N LEU A 45 -13.68 -7.69 -0.31
CA LEU A 45 -12.25 -7.44 -0.20
C LEU A 45 -11.74 -7.69 1.22
N LEU A 46 -12.48 -7.27 2.23
CA LEU A 46 -12.14 -7.51 3.63
C LEU A 46 -12.15 -9.01 3.98
N VAL A 47 -13.09 -9.78 3.44
CA VAL A 47 -13.15 -11.23 3.65
C VAL A 47 -11.93 -11.90 3.00
N LEU A 48 -11.66 -11.59 1.73
CA LEU A 48 -10.55 -12.17 0.99
C LEU A 48 -9.19 -11.79 1.59
N SER A 49 -9.02 -10.54 2.05
CA SER A 49 -7.78 -10.12 2.71
C SER A 49 -7.56 -10.84 4.04
N ASN A 50 -8.61 -11.03 4.84
CA ASN A 50 -8.52 -11.77 6.11
C ASN A 50 -8.23 -13.26 5.87
N GLN A 51 -8.86 -13.86 4.86
CA GLN A 51 -8.58 -15.24 4.48
C GLN A 51 -7.13 -15.40 4.01
N PHE A 52 -6.63 -14.49 3.17
CA PHE A 52 -5.22 -14.49 2.75
C PHE A 52 -4.26 -14.45 3.95
N ILE A 53 -4.51 -13.56 4.91
CA ILE A 53 -3.69 -13.48 6.14
C ILE A 53 -3.75 -14.79 6.92
N SER A 54 -4.92 -15.43 7.01
CA SER A 54 -5.09 -16.71 7.68
C SER A 54 -4.34 -17.84 6.96
N GLU A 55 -4.44 -17.93 5.63
CA GLU A 55 -3.73 -18.90 4.79
C GLU A 55 -2.21 -18.74 4.93
N ALA A 56 -1.71 -17.51 4.81
CA ALA A 56 -0.30 -17.19 4.95
C ALA A 56 0.25 -17.58 6.34
N ASN A 57 -0.48 -17.26 7.42
CA ASN A 57 -0.10 -17.65 8.77
C ASN A 57 -0.13 -19.17 9.01
N ALA A 58 -0.97 -19.89 8.26
CA ALA A 58 -1.03 -21.34 8.29
C ALA A 58 -0.01 -22.01 7.34
N GLY A 59 0.77 -21.24 6.57
CA GLY A 59 1.68 -21.76 5.56
C GLY A 59 0.98 -22.47 4.40
N LEU A 60 -0.27 -22.10 4.14
CA LEU A 60 -1.07 -22.64 3.03
C LEU A 60 -0.80 -21.85 1.75
N GLU A 61 -1.07 -22.49 0.61
CA GLU A 61 -1.09 -21.81 -0.69
C GLU A 61 -2.14 -20.68 -0.66
N PRO A 62 -1.76 -19.41 -0.95
CA PRO A 62 -2.61 -18.25 -0.72
C PRO A 62 -3.63 -18.05 -1.84
N THR A 63 -4.60 -18.96 -1.96
CA THR A 63 -5.67 -18.88 -2.96
C THR A 63 -6.53 -17.63 -2.83
N ALA A 64 -6.69 -17.11 -1.61
CA ALA A 64 -7.46 -15.90 -1.37
C ALA A 64 -6.81 -14.64 -1.97
N GLY A 65 -5.47 -14.60 -2.10
CA GLY A 65 -4.76 -13.47 -2.72
C GLY A 65 -5.05 -13.36 -4.23
N LEU A 66 -5.14 -14.50 -4.91
CA LEU A 66 -5.57 -14.58 -6.31
C LEU A 66 -7.01 -14.12 -6.48
N GLN A 67 -7.91 -14.63 -5.64
CA GLN A 67 -9.33 -14.25 -5.65
C GLN A 67 -9.52 -12.75 -5.38
N PHE A 68 -8.71 -12.19 -4.47
CA PHE A 68 -8.71 -10.76 -4.19
C PHE A 68 -8.38 -9.95 -5.44
N LEU A 69 -7.30 -10.33 -6.14
CA LEU A 69 -6.86 -9.65 -7.35
C LEU A 69 -7.89 -9.75 -8.48
N ASP A 70 -8.45 -10.95 -8.71
CA ASP A 70 -9.49 -11.16 -9.72
C ASP A 70 -10.71 -10.27 -9.45
N ALA A 71 -11.16 -10.21 -8.19
CA ALA A 71 -12.28 -9.36 -7.80
C ALA A 71 -11.94 -7.87 -7.97
N ALA A 72 -10.77 -7.42 -7.51
CA ALA A 72 -10.36 -6.02 -7.63
C ALA A 72 -10.28 -5.58 -9.11
N GLU A 73 -9.71 -6.41 -9.99
CA GLU A 73 -9.62 -6.15 -11.42
C GLU A 73 -11.00 -6.03 -12.09
N GLU A 74 -11.92 -6.95 -11.77
CA GLU A 74 -13.30 -6.91 -12.26
C GLU A 74 -14.00 -5.61 -11.84
N TRP A 75 -13.86 -5.23 -10.58
CA TRP A 75 -14.54 -4.06 -10.02
C TRP A 75 -13.98 -2.73 -10.51
N VAL A 76 -12.67 -2.63 -10.75
CA VAL A 76 -12.10 -1.45 -11.43
C VAL A 76 -12.69 -1.29 -12.84
N GLY A 77 -13.04 -2.39 -13.51
CA GLY A 77 -13.75 -2.34 -14.80
C GLY A 77 -15.21 -1.89 -14.68
N LYS A 78 -15.95 -2.40 -13.69
CA LYS A 78 -17.38 -2.11 -13.50
C LYS A 78 -17.66 -0.73 -12.91
N MET A 79 -16.84 -0.28 -11.96
CA MET A 79 -17.05 0.94 -11.18
C MET A 79 -15.74 1.72 -11.03
N PRO A 80 -15.15 2.22 -12.13
CA PRO A 80 -13.85 2.88 -12.11
C PRO A 80 -13.80 4.14 -11.23
N ASP A 81 -14.96 4.78 -11.02
CA ASP A 81 -15.11 5.98 -10.21
C ASP A 81 -15.51 5.67 -8.75
N SER A 82 -15.47 4.42 -8.29
CA SER A 82 -15.77 4.12 -6.90
C SER A 82 -14.64 4.55 -5.97
N LYS A 83 -14.95 5.37 -4.96
CA LYS A 83 -14.01 5.71 -3.88
C LYS A 83 -13.57 4.51 -3.04
N ARG A 84 -14.32 3.40 -3.06
CA ARG A 84 -13.99 2.19 -2.30
C ARG A 84 -12.84 1.40 -2.91
N LEU A 85 -12.47 1.69 -4.15
CA LEU A 85 -11.26 1.16 -4.77
C LEU A 85 -9.98 1.53 -4.01
N GLY A 86 -10.01 2.56 -3.16
CA GLY A 86 -8.89 2.88 -2.26
C GLY A 86 -8.61 1.76 -1.26
N ILE A 87 -9.66 1.09 -0.75
CA ILE A 87 -9.52 -0.08 0.12
C ILE A 87 -8.84 -1.22 -0.65
N ALA A 88 -9.24 -1.44 -1.91
CA ALA A 88 -8.61 -2.43 -2.77
C ALA A 88 -7.11 -2.17 -2.89
N ALA A 89 -6.73 -0.91 -3.18
CA ALA A 89 -5.33 -0.51 -3.31
C ALA A 89 -4.52 -0.87 -2.06
N THR A 90 -5.01 -0.54 -0.86
CA THR A 90 -4.31 -0.78 0.43
C THR A 90 -3.89 -2.23 0.64
N PHE A 91 -4.62 -3.20 0.11
CA PHE A 91 -4.31 -4.61 0.29
C PHE A 91 -3.46 -5.22 -0.83
N LEU A 92 -3.30 -4.54 -1.98
CA LEU A 92 -2.60 -5.09 -3.14
C LEU A 92 -1.15 -5.48 -2.83
N SER A 93 -0.41 -4.62 -2.12
CA SER A 93 0.98 -4.92 -1.73
C SER A 93 1.09 -6.13 -0.80
N SER A 94 0.06 -6.38 0.03
CA SER A 94 0.05 -7.50 0.97
C SER A 94 -0.26 -8.84 0.32
N VAL A 95 -1.20 -8.85 -0.64
CA VAL A 95 -1.64 -10.08 -1.31
C VAL A 95 -0.79 -10.46 -2.51
N ALA A 96 -0.06 -9.50 -3.09
CA ALA A 96 0.80 -9.69 -4.25
C ALA A 96 2.28 -9.67 -3.86
N GLN A 97 2.78 -10.80 -3.35
CA GLN A 97 4.18 -10.94 -2.91
C GLN A 97 5.07 -11.71 -3.89
N GLU A 98 4.47 -12.45 -4.82
CA GLU A 98 5.19 -13.33 -5.77
C GLU A 98 4.73 -13.05 -7.21
N GLU A 99 5.56 -13.40 -8.19
CA GLU A 99 5.13 -13.36 -9.59
C GLU A 99 4.14 -14.49 -9.89
N PRO A 100 3.13 -14.27 -10.77
CA PRO A 100 2.87 -13.06 -11.56
C PRO A 100 1.99 -12.00 -10.85
N LEU A 101 1.68 -12.18 -9.55
CA LEU A 101 0.73 -11.35 -8.81
C LEU A 101 1.23 -9.91 -8.65
N VAL A 102 2.52 -9.75 -8.38
CA VAL A 102 3.19 -8.44 -8.27
C VAL A 102 2.94 -7.60 -9.52
N THR A 103 3.17 -8.19 -10.70
CA THR A 103 2.94 -7.53 -11.99
C THR A 103 1.47 -7.09 -12.16
N ARG A 104 0.51 -7.95 -11.80
CA ARG A 104 -0.92 -7.64 -11.89
C ARG A 104 -1.34 -6.52 -10.94
N ALA A 105 -0.89 -6.59 -9.69
CA ALA A 105 -1.19 -5.58 -8.67
C ALA A 105 -0.64 -4.19 -9.06
N LEU A 106 0.60 -4.10 -9.55
CA LEU A 106 1.16 -2.83 -10.04
C LEU A 106 0.37 -2.27 -11.23
N ALA A 107 -0.06 -3.11 -12.17
CA ALA A 107 -0.90 -2.67 -13.28
C ALA A 107 -2.26 -2.13 -12.80
N LEU A 108 -2.83 -2.73 -11.76
CA LEU A 108 -4.07 -2.25 -11.16
C LEU A 108 -3.87 -0.92 -10.42
N LEU A 109 -2.81 -0.80 -9.62
CA LEU A 109 -2.45 0.45 -8.94
C LEU A 109 -2.24 1.60 -9.92
N GLU A 110 -1.58 1.36 -11.05
CA GLU A 110 -1.38 2.39 -12.07
C GLU A 110 -2.72 2.90 -12.64
N ARG A 111 -3.69 2.00 -12.86
CA ARG A 111 -5.05 2.41 -13.27
C ARG A 111 -5.74 3.25 -12.19
N LEU A 112 -5.61 2.87 -10.93
CA LEU A 112 -6.25 3.55 -9.80
C LEU A 112 -5.72 4.96 -9.55
N ARG A 113 -4.49 5.26 -9.96
CA ARG A 113 -3.93 6.64 -9.93
C ARG A 113 -4.70 7.62 -10.82
N GLY A 114 -5.45 7.12 -11.80
CA GLY A 114 -6.35 7.91 -12.65
C GLY A 114 -7.72 8.22 -12.04
N SER A 115 -8.08 7.63 -10.89
CA SER A 115 -9.40 7.77 -10.25
C SER A 115 -9.75 9.24 -9.98
N PRO A 116 -11.03 9.69 -10.07
CA PRO A 116 -11.40 11.05 -9.68
C PRO A 116 -11.30 11.30 -8.16
N HIS A 117 -11.19 10.24 -7.36
CA HIS A 117 -11.18 10.30 -5.90
C HIS A 117 -9.76 10.44 -5.33
N PRO A 118 -9.44 11.54 -4.62
CA PRO A 118 -8.12 11.76 -4.03
C PRO A 118 -7.65 10.60 -3.14
N GLU A 119 -8.54 10.04 -2.32
CA GLU A 119 -8.24 8.92 -1.43
C GLU A 119 -7.82 7.65 -2.18
N VAL A 120 -8.36 7.42 -3.38
CA VAL A 120 -7.99 6.26 -4.21
C VAL A 120 -6.61 6.47 -4.83
N LYS A 121 -6.35 7.68 -5.35
CA LYS A 121 -5.03 8.04 -5.91
C LYS A 121 -3.94 7.92 -4.87
N GLU A 122 -4.21 8.43 -3.67
CA GLU A 122 -3.29 8.42 -2.54
C GLU A 122 -2.90 7.00 -2.15
N SER A 123 -3.88 6.12 -1.90
CA SER A 123 -3.62 4.71 -1.60
C SER A 123 -2.87 4.03 -2.74
N ALA A 124 -3.23 4.30 -4.00
CA ALA A 124 -2.57 3.68 -5.14
C ALA A 124 -1.09 4.08 -5.26
N LEU A 125 -0.76 5.35 -5.02
CA LEU A 125 0.61 5.86 -5.01
C LEU A 125 1.44 5.28 -3.86
N LEU A 126 0.88 5.28 -2.65
CA LEU A 126 1.56 4.75 -1.46
C LEU A 126 1.92 3.28 -1.65
N GLU A 127 0.95 2.46 -2.09
CA GLU A 127 1.16 1.03 -2.24
C GLU A 127 2.07 0.70 -3.43
N THR A 128 2.07 1.52 -4.48
CA THR A 128 3.06 1.43 -5.56
C THR A 128 4.48 1.61 -5.02
N GLY A 129 4.69 2.63 -4.17
CA GLY A 129 5.98 2.86 -3.51
C GLY A 129 6.46 1.65 -2.73
N ARG A 130 5.59 1.06 -1.90
CA ARG A 130 5.89 -0.13 -1.10
C ARG A 130 6.24 -1.36 -1.95
N MET A 131 5.48 -1.60 -3.00
CA MET A 131 5.73 -2.72 -3.90
C MET A 131 7.06 -2.59 -4.64
N LEU A 132 7.41 -1.37 -5.06
CA LEU A 132 8.70 -1.09 -5.71
C LEU A 132 9.87 -1.25 -4.72
N LEU A 133 9.69 -0.88 -3.44
CA LEU A 133 10.69 -1.16 -2.41
C LEU A 133 10.93 -2.66 -2.22
N GLY A 134 9.87 -3.47 -2.22
CA GLY A 134 9.99 -4.93 -2.15
C GLY A 134 10.79 -5.52 -3.32
N GLN A 135 10.77 -4.86 -4.48
CA GLN A 135 11.52 -5.23 -5.68
C GLN A 135 12.92 -4.61 -5.75
N GLY A 136 13.33 -3.81 -4.76
CA GLY A 136 14.61 -3.10 -4.77
C GLY A 136 14.67 -1.91 -5.73
N GLN A 137 13.53 -1.50 -6.29
CA GLN A 137 13.38 -0.37 -7.20
C GLN A 137 13.25 0.94 -6.42
N GLU A 138 14.32 1.29 -5.70
CA GLU A 138 14.31 2.39 -4.74
C GLU A 138 14.09 3.76 -5.38
N GLU A 139 14.65 4.00 -6.57
CA GLU A 139 14.47 5.28 -7.26
C GLU A 139 13.01 5.51 -7.65
N GLU A 140 12.37 4.52 -8.28
CA GLU A 140 10.96 4.62 -8.64
C GLU A 140 10.06 4.64 -7.40
N ALA A 141 10.39 3.87 -6.37
CA ALA A 141 9.67 3.89 -5.09
C ALA A 141 9.70 5.28 -4.45
N MET A 142 10.88 5.89 -4.36
CA MET A 142 11.02 7.24 -3.83
C MET A 142 10.24 8.27 -4.64
N ALA A 143 10.19 8.13 -5.97
CA ALA A 143 9.38 9.00 -6.81
C ALA A 143 7.89 8.87 -6.49
N ALA A 144 7.37 7.64 -6.31
CA ALA A 144 5.98 7.42 -5.92
C ALA A 144 5.68 7.98 -4.52
N LEU A 145 6.53 7.72 -3.53
CA LEU A 145 6.33 8.18 -2.16
C LEU A 145 6.44 9.71 -2.04
N ARG A 146 7.34 10.36 -2.78
CA ARG A 146 7.43 11.84 -2.82
C ARG A 146 6.13 12.46 -3.31
N ARG A 147 5.52 11.89 -4.35
CA ARG A 147 4.22 12.34 -4.84
C ARG A 147 3.13 12.21 -3.77
N VAL A 148 3.16 11.17 -2.94
CA VAL A 148 2.22 11.07 -1.80
C VAL A 148 2.39 12.27 -0.86
N VAL A 149 3.62 12.58 -0.47
CA VAL A 149 3.93 13.69 0.45
C VAL A 149 3.55 15.05 -0.15
N GLU A 150 3.84 15.26 -1.43
CA GLU A 150 3.62 16.52 -2.13
C GLU A 150 2.14 16.77 -2.46
N GLU A 151 1.42 15.74 -2.92
CA GLU A 151 0.03 15.87 -3.37
C GLU A 151 -0.99 15.74 -2.23
N PHE A 152 -0.64 15.04 -1.15
CA PHE A 152 -1.55 14.71 -0.04
C PHE A 152 -0.97 15.15 1.31
N GLU A 153 -0.35 16.33 1.37
CA GLU A 153 0.23 16.88 2.59
C GLU A 153 -0.78 16.89 3.76
N GLY A 154 -0.32 16.50 4.95
CA GLY A 154 -1.12 16.51 6.18
C GLY A 154 -2.01 15.28 6.39
N THR A 155 -2.00 14.32 5.46
CA THR A 155 -2.67 13.02 5.66
C THR A 155 -1.79 12.03 6.41
N PHE A 156 -2.42 11.00 6.97
CA PHE A 156 -1.71 9.87 7.57
C PHE A 156 -0.82 9.13 6.56
N SER A 157 -1.27 9.01 5.30
CA SER A 157 -0.48 8.38 4.23
C SER A 157 0.76 9.19 3.87
N ALA A 158 0.68 10.52 3.84
CA ALA A 158 1.84 11.39 3.63
C ALA A 158 2.84 11.31 4.80
N GLU A 159 2.37 11.15 6.04
CA GLU A 159 3.25 10.90 7.19
C GLU A 159 3.97 9.54 7.05
N ILE A 160 3.23 8.49 6.67
CA ILE A 160 3.81 7.17 6.38
C ILE A 160 4.84 7.26 5.26
N ALA A 161 4.49 7.87 4.13
CA ALA A 161 5.38 8.01 2.98
C ALA A 161 6.64 8.80 3.35
N SER A 162 6.52 9.86 4.15
CA SER A 162 7.64 10.63 4.67
C SER A 162 8.56 9.77 5.54
N ARG A 163 8.00 8.89 6.39
CA ARG A 163 8.78 7.95 7.20
C ARG A 163 9.49 6.91 6.35
N GLU A 164 8.81 6.35 5.35
CA GLU A 164 9.38 5.38 4.42
C GLU A 164 10.51 6.02 3.59
N LEU A 165 10.33 7.24 3.07
CA LEU A 165 11.37 8.03 2.38
C LEU A 165 12.61 8.25 3.25
N ARG A 166 12.42 8.60 4.53
CA ARG A 166 13.53 8.75 5.48
C ARG A 166 14.27 7.42 5.70
N SER A 167 13.56 6.29 5.68
CA SER A 167 14.16 4.96 5.87
C SER A 167 14.97 4.47 4.67
N ILE A 168 14.67 4.96 3.47
CA ILE A 168 15.43 4.68 2.24
C ILE A 168 16.77 5.48 2.24
N GLY A 169 16.88 6.53 3.07
CA GLY A 169 18.02 7.46 3.11
C GLY A 169 19.23 7.02 3.93
N ILE A 170 20.41 7.26 3.36
CA ILE A 170 21.79 7.10 3.89
C ILE A 170 22.04 5.75 4.58
N ARG A 171 22.43 4.75 3.78
CA ARG A 171 23.01 3.50 4.28
C ARG A 171 24.50 3.66 4.53
N PRO A 172 25.09 2.95 5.50
CA PRO A 172 26.55 2.84 5.61
C PRO A 172 27.15 2.43 4.26
N GLY A 173 28.02 3.28 3.69
CA GLY A 173 28.65 3.08 2.38
C GLY A 173 27.95 3.78 1.20
N ALA A 174 26.72 4.29 1.37
CA ALA A 174 26.10 5.15 0.37
C ALA A 174 26.77 6.53 0.34
N GLU A 175 26.83 7.13 -0.85
CA GLU A 175 27.34 8.49 -1.00
C GLU A 175 26.44 9.49 -0.25
N ALA A 176 27.05 10.35 0.57
CA ALA A 176 26.29 11.35 1.32
C ALA A 176 25.64 12.35 0.33
N PRO A 177 24.35 12.71 0.52
CA PRO A 177 23.67 13.68 -0.33
C PRO A 177 24.45 14.99 -0.41
N ASP A 178 24.66 15.51 -1.63
CA ASP A 178 25.42 16.73 -1.82
C ASP A 178 24.55 17.97 -1.58
N PHE A 179 24.52 18.42 -0.33
CA PHE A 179 23.79 19.63 0.08
C PHE A 179 24.73 20.83 0.24
N GLU A 180 24.15 22.03 0.21
CA GLU A 180 24.85 23.31 0.45
C GLU A 180 24.28 24.01 1.68
N LEU A 181 25.18 24.41 2.59
CA LEU A 181 24.85 25.20 3.78
C LEU A 181 25.73 26.46 3.84
N ALA A 182 25.27 27.48 4.54
CA ALA A 182 26.13 28.62 4.88
C ALA A 182 27.03 28.25 6.07
N ASP A 183 28.30 28.64 6.02
CA ASP A 183 29.21 28.54 7.16
C ASP A 183 29.04 29.72 8.14
N LEU A 184 29.88 29.79 9.17
CA LEU A 184 29.83 30.86 10.17
C LEU A 184 30.15 32.26 9.62
N SER A 185 30.77 32.32 8.44
CA SER A 185 31.08 33.57 7.74
C SER A 185 29.95 33.97 6.77
N GLY A 186 28.95 33.10 6.58
CA GLY A 186 27.87 33.27 5.62
C GLY A 186 28.19 32.73 4.22
N ASP A 187 29.37 32.12 4.03
CA ASP A 187 29.78 31.59 2.74
C ASP A 187 29.11 30.24 2.49
N ARG A 188 28.68 30.00 1.24
CA ARG A 188 28.05 28.74 0.85
C ARG A 188 29.11 27.65 0.71
N VAL A 189 29.00 26.61 1.52
CA VAL A 189 29.84 25.42 1.49
C VAL A 189 29.01 24.22 1.04
N ARG A 190 29.48 23.55 0.00
CA ARG A 190 28.91 22.33 -0.55
C ARG A 190 29.58 21.11 0.07
N LEU A 191 28.82 20.07 0.44
CA LEU A 191 29.37 18.88 1.09
C LEU A 191 30.47 18.20 0.24
N SER A 192 30.27 18.09 -1.06
CA SER A 192 31.23 17.49 -2.00
C SER A 192 32.57 18.24 -2.08
N SER A 193 32.62 19.52 -1.74
CA SER A 193 33.87 20.30 -1.66
C SER A 193 34.79 19.86 -0.52
N LEU A 194 34.25 19.10 0.44
CA LEU A 194 34.96 18.60 1.61
C LEU A 194 35.45 17.15 1.46
N ARG A 195 35.37 16.55 0.26
CA ARG A 195 35.88 15.20 0.02
C ARG A 195 37.36 15.08 0.41
N GLY A 196 37.68 13.96 1.05
CA GLY A 196 39.02 13.69 1.57
C GLY A 196 39.36 14.40 2.89
N LYS A 197 38.45 15.22 3.44
CA LYS A 197 38.59 15.82 4.78
C LYS A 197 37.71 15.06 5.78
N ALA A 198 38.16 14.97 7.02
CA ALA A 198 37.30 14.50 8.11
C ALA A 198 36.24 15.57 8.39
N VAL A 199 34.96 15.20 8.25
CA VAL A 199 33.81 16.09 8.46
C VAL A 199 32.94 15.52 9.57
N LEU A 200 32.61 16.35 10.56
CA LEU A 200 31.60 16.03 11.57
C LEU A 200 30.30 16.73 11.19
N LEU A 201 29.31 15.97 10.75
CA LEU A 201 27.95 16.49 10.57
C LEU A 201 27.23 16.44 11.91
N ASN A 202 26.81 17.61 12.37
CA ASN A 202 26.16 17.76 13.65
C ASN A 202 24.72 18.22 13.45
N PHE A 203 23.76 17.33 13.73
CA PHE A 203 22.35 17.59 13.56
C PHE A 203 21.77 18.15 14.86
N TRP A 204 21.45 19.44 14.88
CA TRP A 204 20.69 20.08 15.97
C TRP A 204 19.34 20.53 15.46
N GLY A 205 18.28 20.10 16.14
CA GLY A 205 16.90 20.42 15.80
C GLY A 205 15.99 19.30 16.26
N MET A 206 15.22 19.54 17.33
CA MET A 206 14.13 18.66 17.73
C MET A 206 12.90 19.03 16.92
N GLY A 207 12.28 18.03 16.28
CA GLY A 207 10.85 18.02 15.91
C GLY A 207 10.40 19.06 14.90
#